data_AF-A0A7S3NF32-F1
#
_entry.id   AF-A0A7S3NF32-F1
#
_cell.length_a   1.000
_cell.length_b   1.000
_cell.length_c   1.000
_cell.angle_alpha   90.00
_cell.angle_beta   90.00
_cell.angle_gamma   90.00
#
_symmetry.space_group_name_H-M   'P 1'
#
loop_
_entity.id
_entity.type
_entity.pdbx_description
1 polymer ?
#
loop_
_entity_poly.entity_id
_entity_poly.type
_entity_poly.pdbx_seq_one_letter_code
_entity_poly.pdbx_strand_id
1 'polypeptide(L)'
;KDAYKRSFKMKNIFTIMHFAGDVDYNIYKFIEKNKDQTSGNMKEVLKNSSNNLVQSLFPPEESTKLKAISSLASQFRSQLNNLMSTLEDTNPYYIKCIKPNHKKSPDDFDPPLVLDQLKNTRIVESLEIVQKGYPYRMTYADFAGRYKVINPNYKGNNAKKACELILGKLNYDTSRFKQGHTFIHYRSDDNKFLEAQRNVNIDRLITKVQNYRRMVNAKRLLKELKKFKVIFNAALADGSLPVI
;
A
#
# COMPACT_ATOMS: atom_id res chain seq x y z
N LYS A 1 11.68 26.02 7.86
CA LYS A 1 12.72 24.99 8.07
C LYS A 1 13.79 25.26 7.02
N ASP A 2 14.97 25.69 7.43
CA ASP A 2 16.02 26.15 6.51
C ASP A 2 16.42 25.01 5.58
N ALA A 3 16.13 25.12 4.29
CA ALA A 3 16.37 24.04 3.31
C ALA A 3 17.86 23.90 2.92
N TYR A 4 18.77 24.59 3.61
CA TYR A 4 20.14 24.81 3.20
C TYR A 4 21.12 24.55 4.37
N LYS A 5 22.20 23.82 4.10
CA LYS A 5 23.35 23.69 4.99
C LYS A 5 24.61 24.10 4.24
N ARG A 6 25.43 24.96 4.85
CA ARG A 6 26.74 25.33 4.33
C ARG A 6 27.77 24.29 4.76
N SER A 7 28.56 23.76 3.81
CA SER A 7 29.70 22.92 4.17
C SER A 7 30.83 23.79 4.72
N PHE A 8 31.19 23.58 5.99
CA PHE A 8 32.32 24.28 6.63
C PHE A 8 33.68 23.69 6.23
N LYS A 9 33.70 22.45 5.72
CA LYS A 9 34.94 21.74 5.33
C LYS A 9 35.28 21.92 3.85
N MET A 10 34.29 22.04 2.96
CA MET A 10 34.51 22.14 1.51
C MET A 10 33.83 23.39 0.94
N LYS A 11 34.64 24.43 0.64
CA LYS A 11 34.15 25.74 0.17
C LYS A 11 33.36 25.71 -1.14
N ASN A 12 33.54 24.66 -1.97
CA ASN A 12 32.89 24.51 -3.28
C ASN A 12 31.63 23.62 -3.24
N ILE A 13 31.17 23.22 -2.05
CA ILE A 13 30.01 22.36 -1.90
C ILE A 13 28.97 23.06 -1.04
N PHE A 14 27.71 22.97 -1.44
CA PHE A 14 26.58 23.34 -0.61
C PHE A 14 25.59 22.18 -0.52
N THR A 15 24.87 22.09 0.60
CA THR A 15 23.94 20.99 0.84
C THR A 15 22.52 21.53 0.86
N ILE A 16 21.61 20.85 0.16
CA ILE A 16 20.17 21.11 0.24
C ILE A 16 19.50 19.93 0.93
N MET A 17 18.64 20.24 1.90
CA MET A 17 17.83 19.23 2.58
C MET A 17 16.59 18.95 1.75
N HIS A 18 16.64 17.91 0.90
CA HIS A 18 15.48 17.47 0.12
C HIS A 18 14.58 16.57 0.96
N PHE A 19 13.36 16.33 0.47
CA PHE A 19 12.44 15.37 1.09
C PHE A 19 13.02 13.94 1.15
N ALA A 20 13.91 13.61 0.21
CA ALA A 20 14.58 12.32 0.11
C ALA A 20 15.94 12.27 0.84
N GLY A 21 16.26 13.29 1.64
CA GLY A 21 17.51 13.41 2.37
C GLY A 21 18.38 14.58 1.92
N ASP A 22 19.52 14.72 2.59
CA ASP A 22 20.49 15.77 2.33
C ASP A 22 21.31 15.46 1.07
N VAL A 23 21.41 16.42 0.16
CA VAL A 23 22.18 16.28 -1.09
C VAL A 23 23.23 17.36 -1.17
N ASP A 24 24.48 16.92 -1.33
CA ASP A 24 25.64 17.78 -1.53
C ASP A 24 25.82 18.12 -3.02
N TYR A 25 25.82 19.41 -3.33
CA TYR A 25 26.01 19.96 -4.67
C TYR A 25 27.37 20.63 -4.79
N ASN A 26 28.17 20.17 -5.75
CA ASN A 26 29.43 20.81 -6.11
C ASN A 26 29.20 21.93 -7.13
N ILE A 27 29.65 23.15 -6.81
CA ILE A 27 29.48 24.34 -7.66
C ILE A 27 30.38 24.35 -8.90
N TYR A 28 31.28 23.38 -9.05
CA TYR A 28 32.18 23.29 -10.20
C TYR A 28 31.39 23.33 -11.52
N LYS A 29 31.70 24.35 -12.33
CA LYS A 29 31.06 24.66 -13.62
C LYS A 29 29.54 24.88 -13.56
N PHE A 30 28.94 25.20 -12.40
CA PHE A 30 27.50 25.49 -12.30
C PHE A 30 27.07 26.60 -13.27
N ILE A 31 27.83 27.69 -13.35
CA ILE A 31 27.52 28.84 -14.21
C ILE A 31 27.65 28.46 -15.69
N GLU A 32 28.74 27.78 -16.07
CA GLU A 32 28.97 27.33 -17.45
C GLU A 32 27.85 26.39 -17.93
N LYS A 33 27.49 25.39 -17.12
CA LYS A 33 26.39 24.47 -17.40
C LYS A 33 25.04 25.18 -17.52
N ASN A 34 24.83 26.26 -16.76
CA ASN A 34 23.57 27.00 -16.77
C ASN A 34 23.45 28.00 -17.94
N LYS A 35 24.57 28.40 -18.56
CA LYS A 35 24.54 29.33 -19.71
C LYS A 35 23.83 28.70 -20.91
N ASP A 36 24.06 27.41 -21.18
CA ASP A 36 23.40 26.66 -22.27
C ASP A 36 23.37 27.42 -23.61
N GLN A 37 24.50 28.05 -23.95
CA GLN A 37 24.66 28.88 -25.13
C GLN A 37 25.31 28.08 -26.26
N THR A 38 24.55 27.82 -27.31
CA THR A 38 25.10 27.38 -28.60
C THR A 38 25.53 28.58 -29.41
N SER A 39 26.75 28.55 -29.97
CA SER A 39 27.29 29.63 -30.82
C SER A 39 26.34 29.92 -31.99
N GLY A 40 26.06 31.21 -32.24
CA GLY A 40 25.21 31.65 -33.35
C GLY A 40 25.74 31.18 -34.70
N ASN A 41 27.05 31.25 -34.91
CA ASN A 41 27.71 30.80 -36.14
C ASN A 41 27.51 29.30 -36.36
N MET A 42 27.53 28.49 -35.29
CA MET A 42 27.28 27.05 -35.41
C MET A 42 25.83 26.79 -35.82
N LYS A 43 24.86 27.53 -35.26
CA LYS A 43 23.45 27.41 -35.67
C LYS A 43 23.26 27.76 -37.14
N GLU A 44 23.96 28.78 -37.63
CA GLU A 44 23.88 29.21 -39.03
C GLU A 44 24.46 28.17 -40.00
N VAL A 45 25.61 27.58 -39.68
CA VAL A 45 26.17 26.47 -40.47
C VAL A 45 25.21 25.28 -40.53
N LEU A 46 24.59 24.92 -39.40
CA LEU A 46 23.67 23.79 -39.33
C LEU A 46 22.37 24.05 -40.12
N LYS A 47 21.88 25.29 -40.11
CA LYS A 47 20.75 25.74 -40.95
C LYS A 47 21.02 25.59 -42.44
N ASN A 48 22.26 25.81 -42.87
CA ASN A 48 22.68 25.71 -44.27
C ASN A 48 23.22 24.33 -44.66
N SER A 49 23.02 23.31 -43.82
CA SER A 49 23.42 21.93 -44.11
C SER A 49 22.76 21.41 -45.38
N SER A 50 23.44 20.59 -46.18
CA SER A 50 22.84 19.91 -47.34
C SER A 50 21.91 18.76 -46.96
N ASN A 51 21.90 18.36 -45.69
CA ASN A 51 21.04 17.29 -45.18
C ASN A 51 19.71 17.85 -44.66
N ASN A 52 18.61 17.46 -45.29
CA ASN A 52 17.26 17.91 -44.94
C ASN A 52 16.85 17.63 -43.49
N LEU A 53 17.31 16.51 -42.89
CA LEU A 53 17.06 16.21 -41.47
C LEU A 53 17.79 17.20 -40.56
N VAL A 54 19.02 17.60 -40.92
CA VAL A 54 19.77 18.57 -40.12
C VAL A 54 19.12 19.95 -40.22
N GLN A 55 18.69 20.36 -41.42
CA GLN A 55 17.96 21.61 -41.60
C GLN A 55 16.66 21.66 -40.77
N SER A 56 15.90 20.56 -40.73
CA SER A 56 14.62 20.52 -40.02
C SER A 56 14.75 20.63 -38.49
N LEU A 57 15.90 20.27 -37.92
CA LEU A 57 16.20 20.45 -36.50
C LEU A 57 16.50 21.91 -36.13
N PHE A 58 16.81 22.77 -37.10
CA PHE A 58 17.15 24.18 -36.90
C PHE A 58 16.28 25.09 -37.79
N PRO A 59 14.97 25.18 -37.52
CA PRO A 59 14.10 26.04 -38.32
C PRO A 59 14.55 27.52 -38.26
N PRO A 60 14.28 28.31 -39.32
CA PRO A 60 14.54 29.75 -39.30
C PRO A 60 13.76 30.38 -38.15
N GLU A 61 14.45 31.14 -37.28
CA GLU A 61 13.79 31.82 -36.17
C GLU A 61 13.02 33.02 -36.74
N GLU A 62 11.72 33.11 -36.49
CA GLU A 62 10.96 34.34 -36.74
C GLU A 62 11.58 35.46 -35.91
N SER A 63 11.90 36.58 -36.58
CA SER A 63 12.57 37.77 -36.07
C SER A 63 11.76 38.48 -34.98
N THR A 64 11.66 37.87 -33.81
CA THR A 64 11.01 38.44 -32.65
C THR A 64 12.05 38.71 -31.57
N LYS A 65 12.35 40.01 -31.43
CA LYS A 65 12.87 40.75 -30.27
C LYS A 65 13.88 40.01 -29.40
N LEU A 66 15.11 40.55 -29.33
CA LEU A 66 16.11 40.39 -28.27
C LEU A 66 15.67 39.42 -27.16
N LYS A 67 15.74 38.11 -27.44
CA LYS A 67 15.38 37.09 -26.45
C LYS A 67 16.33 37.30 -25.29
N ALA A 68 15.79 37.71 -24.15
CA ALA A 68 16.54 37.75 -22.90
C ALA A 68 17.29 36.42 -22.76
N ILE A 69 18.58 36.48 -22.44
CA ILE A 69 19.44 35.30 -22.30
C ILE A 69 18.80 34.39 -21.25
N SER A 70 18.06 33.38 -21.70
CA SER A 70 17.33 32.47 -20.83
C SER A 70 18.25 31.33 -20.45
N SER A 71 18.74 31.35 -19.21
CA SER A 71 19.54 30.26 -18.67
C SER A 71 18.80 28.93 -18.66
N LEU A 72 19.52 27.81 -18.70
CA LEU A 72 18.96 26.47 -18.63
C LEU A 72 18.00 26.29 -17.45
N ALA A 73 18.36 26.81 -16.27
CA ALA A 73 17.51 26.72 -15.08
C ALA A 73 16.17 27.46 -15.25
N SER A 74 16.15 28.59 -15.96
CA SER A 74 14.92 29.34 -16.25
C SER A 74 14.01 28.55 -17.20
N GLN A 75 14.59 27.97 -18.24
CA GLN A 75 13.86 27.11 -19.18
C GLN A 75 13.29 25.87 -18.47
N PHE A 76 14.12 25.18 -17.69
CA PHE A 76 13.71 24.01 -16.92
C PHE A 76 12.59 24.34 -15.92
N ARG A 77 12.67 25.48 -15.23
CA ARG A 77 11.61 25.93 -14.32
C ARG A 77 10.30 26.19 -15.07
N SER A 78 10.35 26.85 -16.22
CA SER A 78 9.16 27.10 -17.05
C SER A 78 8.50 25.79 -17.51
N GLN A 79 9.32 24.85 -18.03
CA GLN A 79 8.85 23.53 -18.45
C GLN A 79 8.24 22.74 -17.28
N LEU A 80 8.87 22.78 -16.10
CA LEU A 80 8.36 22.11 -14.90
C LEU A 80 7.02 22.70 -14.45
N ASN A 81 6.88 24.03 -14.45
CA ASN A 81 5.62 24.69 -14.10
C ASN A 81 4.49 24.32 -15.07
N ASN A 82 4.77 24.29 -16.38
CA ASN A 82 3.77 23.90 -17.39
C ASN A 82 3.34 22.44 -17.20
N LEU A 83 4.29 21.54 -16.91
CA LEU A 83 4.00 20.15 -16.59
C LEU A 83 3.12 20.04 -15.34
N MET A 84 3.46 20.77 -14.27
CA MET A 84 2.68 20.75 -13.03
C MET A 84 1.25 21.24 -13.25
N SER A 85 1.05 22.35 -13.97
CA SER A 85 -0.29 22.83 -14.33
C SER A 85 -1.09 21.78 -15.08
N THR A 86 -0.46 21.09 -16.05
CA THR A 86 -1.12 20.03 -16.81
C THR A 86 -1.54 18.86 -15.91
N LEU A 87 -0.72 18.49 -14.93
CA LEU A 87 -1.03 17.39 -14.00
C LEU A 87 -2.10 17.79 -12.98
N GLU A 88 -2.11 19.03 -12.51
CA GLU A 88 -3.08 19.56 -11.54
C GLU A 88 -4.50 19.62 -12.12
N ASP A 89 -4.63 19.78 -13.44
CA ASP A 89 -5.92 19.76 -14.16
C ASP A 89 -6.46 18.33 -14.41
N THR A 90 -5.85 17.30 -13.83
CA THR A 90 -6.25 15.90 -13.99
C THR A 90 -6.55 15.23 -12.65
N ASN A 91 -7.08 14.01 -12.69
CA ASN A 91 -7.18 13.16 -11.49
C ASN A 91 -5.95 12.23 -11.40
N PRO A 92 -4.98 12.51 -10.51
CA PRO A 92 -3.70 11.82 -10.52
C PRO A 92 -3.77 10.44 -9.88
N TYR A 93 -3.00 9.51 -10.43
CA TYR A 93 -2.70 8.21 -9.85
C TYR A 93 -1.19 8.09 -9.65
N TYR A 94 -0.77 7.51 -8.53
CA TYR A 94 0.65 7.46 -8.16
C TYR A 94 1.16 6.02 -8.13
N ILE A 95 2.24 5.76 -8.86
CA ILE A 95 2.99 4.50 -8.81
C ILE A 95 4.35 4.79 -8.15
N LYS A 96 4.69 4.04 -7.10
CA LYS A 96 5.97 4.15 -6.40
C LYS A 96 6.81 2.92 -6.70
N CYS A 97 7.91 3.11 -7.42
CA CYS A 97 8.85 2.04 -7.74
C CYS A 97 9.90 1.90 -6.64
N ILE A 98 10.21 0.67 -6.22
CA ILE A 98 11.19 0.36 -5.18
C ILE A 98 12.26 -0.57 -5.77
N LYS A 99 13.53 -0.20 -5.59
CA LYS A 99 14.67 -1.01 -6.00
C LYS A 99 15.02 -2.02 -4.90
N PRO A 100 14.94 -3.34 -5.15
CA PRO A 100 15.16 -4.34 -4.10
C PRO A 100 16.64 -4.54 -3.74
N ASN A 101 17.55 -4.36 -4.69
CA ASN A 101 19.01 -4.48 -4.47
C ASN A 101 19.81 -3.69 -5.53
N HIS A 102 21.07 -3.36 -5.24
CA HIS A 102 21.97 -2.70 -6.19
C HIS A 102 22.54 -3.61 -7.28
N LYS A 103 22.57 -4.93 -7.03
CA LYS A 103 23.19 -5.93 -7.91
C LYS A 103 22.37 -6.22 -9.18
N LYS A 104 21.12 -5.75 -9.24
CA LYS A 104 20.15 -6.07 -10.30
C LYS A 104 19.85 -7.58 -10.38
N SER A 105 19.91 -8.26 -9.24
CA SER A 105 19.66 -9.70 -9.15
C SER A 105 18.18 -9.96 -8.81
N PRO A 106 17.52 -10.96 -9.43
CA PRO A 106 16.20 -11.40 -8.98
C PRO A 106 16.30 -12.03 -7.59
N ASP A 107 15.21 -11.99 -6.82
CA ASP A 107 15.08 -12.61 -5.49
C ASP A 107 16.12 -12.18 -4.43
N ASP A 108 16.87 -11.11 -4.68
CA ASP A 108 17.80 -10.49 -3.73
C ASP A 108 17.14 -9.23 -3.13
N PHE A 109 16.91 -9.23 -1.82
CA PHE A 109 16.26 -8.14 -1.10
C PHE A 109 17.21 -7.56 -0.06
N ASP A 110 17.53 -6.28 -0.20
CA ASP A 110 18.36 -5.49 0.71
C ASP A 110 17.46 -4.63 1.62
N PRO A 111 17.21 -5.06 2.88
CA PRO A 111 16.25 -4.37 3.75
C PRO A 111 16.65 -2.92 4.07
N PRO A 112 17.92 -2.59 4.40
CA PRO A 112 18.35 -1.21 4.58
C PRO A 112 18.07 -0.31 3.37
N LEU A 113 18.43 -0.76 2.15
CA LEU A 113 18.19 -0.01 0.92
C LEU A 113 16.69 0.25 0.69
N VAL A 114 15.86 -0.76 0.89
CA VAL A 114 14.41 -0.64 0.71
C VAL A 114 13.81 0.26 1.78
N LEU A 115 14.23 0.13 3.04
CA LEU A 115 13.75 0.98 4.13
C LEU A 115 14.05 2.47 3.87
N ASP A 116 15.26 2.78 3.42
CA ASP A 116 15.64 4.16 3.09
C ASP A 116 14.80 4.71 1.93
N GLN A 117 14.53 3.90 0.90
CA GLN A 117 13.60 4.30 -0.17
C GLN A 117 12.18 4.53 0.36
N LEU A 118 11.65 3.68 1.24
CA LEU A 118 10.31 3.84 1.79
C LEU A 118 10.16 5.14 2.60
N LYS A 119 11.19 5.50 3.38
CA LYS A 119 11.26 6.79 4.10
C LYS A 119 11.36 7.96 3.12
N ASN A 120 12.32 7.90 2.20
CA ASN A 120 12.59 8.99 1.26
C ASN A 120 11.45 9.22 0.26
N THR A 121 10.65 8.20 -0.06
CA THR A 121 9.45 8.32 -0.93
C THR A 121 8.18 8.73 -0.19
N ARG A 122 8.27 8.90 1.15
CA ARG A 122 7.20 9.25 2.07
C ARG A 122 6.05 8.25 2.11
N ILE A 123 6.30 6.99 1.78
CA ILE A 123 5.28 5.94 1.83
C ILE A 123 4.87 5.70 3.28
N VAL A 124 5.84 5.65 4.20
CA VAL A 124 5.58 5.43 5.63
C VAL A 124 4.73 6.57 6.21
N GLU A 125 5.10 7.82 5.94
CA GLU A 125 4.37 9.00 6.43
C GLU A 125 2.98 9.12 5.81
N SER A 126 2.84 8.72 4.54
CA SER A 126 1.53 8.66 3.87
C SER A 126 0.63 7.63 4.54
N LEU A 127 1.17 6.46 4.91
CA LEU A 127 0.44 5.45 5.69
C LEU A 127 0.08 5.97 7.09
N GLU A 128 0.97 6.69 7.77
CA GLU A 128 0.67 7.30 9.07
C GLU A 128 -0.47 8.31 9.01
N ILE A 129 -0.50 9.18 7.99
CA ILE A 129 -1.58 10.13 7.77
C ILE A 129 -2.91 9.39 7.55
N VAL A 130 -2.90 8.35 6.72
CA VAL A 130 -4.06 7.50 6.47
C VAL A 130 -4.53 6.81 7.76
N GLN A 131 -3.61 6.33 8.59
CA GLN A 131 -3.92 5.69 9.87
C GLN A 131 -4.51 6.64 10.92
N LYS A 132 -4.15 7.93 10.91
CA LYS A 132 -4.76 8.95 11.79
C LYS A 132 -6.23 9.23 11.45
N GLY A 133 -6.64 8.93 10.22
CA GLY A 133 -8.03 9.02 9.75
C GLY A 133 -8.87 7.80 10.11
N TYR A 134 -9.65 7.32 9.13
CA TYR A 134 -10.43 6.08 9.22
C TYR A 134 -10.05 5.17 8.05
N PRO A 135 -8.91 4.47 8.15
CA PRO A 135 -8.37 3.68 7.04
C PRO A 135 -9.26 2.50 6.65
N TYR A 136 -10.07 1.99 7.58
CA TYR A 136 -11.01 0.92 7.32
C TYR A 136 -12.38 1.49 7.00
N ARG A 137 -12.92 1.09 5.85
CA ARG A 137 -14.30 1.37 5.44
C ARG A 137 -14.93 0.13 4.84
N MET A 138 -16.20 -0.09 5.14
CA MET A 138 -16.94 -1.23 4.61
C MET A 138 -18.41 -0.84 4.43
N THR A 139 -19.08 -1.40 3.43
CA THR A 139 -20.53 -1.18 3.29
C THR A 139 -21.24 -1.73 4.53
N TYR A 140 -22.41 -1.18 4.86
CA TYR A 140 -23.19 -1.74 5.98
C TYR A 140 -23.55 -3.21 5.77
N ALA A 141 -23.81 -3.63 4.52
CA ALA A 141 -24.12 -5.02 4.20
C ALA A 141 -22.94 -5.95 4.46
N ASP A 142 -21.75 -5.59 3.98
CA ASP A 142 -20.53 -6.35 4.18
C ASP A 142 -20.15 -6.42 5.66
N PHE A 143 -20.32 -5.31 6.41
CA PHE A 143 -20.08 -5.28 7.86
C PHE A 143 -21.03 -6.21 8.60
N ALA A 144 -22.32 -6.10 8.34
CA ALA A 144 -23.33 -6.96 8.95
C ALA A 144 -23.08 -8.45 8.64
N GLY A 145 -22.70 -8.77 7.40
CA GLY A 145 -22.36 -10.13 6.97
C GLY A 145 -21.10 -10.67 7.66
N ARG A 146 -20.00 -9.91 7.61
CA ARG A 146 -18.69 -10.30 8.16
C ARG A 146 -18.74 -10.56 9.67
N TYR A 147 -19.45 -9.69 10.40
CA TYR A 147 -19.53 -9.73 11.86
C TYR A 147 -20.83 -10.36 12.39
N LYS A 148 -21.65 -10.97 11.52
CA LYS A 148 -22.89 -11.67 11.90
C LYS A 148 -22.69 -12.70 13.01
N VAL A 149 -21.53 -13.34 13.05
CA VAL A 149 -21.18 -14.34 14.07
C VAL A 149 -21.24 -13.78 15.51
N ILE A 150 -21.04 -12.47 15.67
CA ILE A 150 -21.11 -11.77 16.96
C ILE A 150 -22.58 -11.63 17.40
N ASN A 151 -23.47 -11.31 16.46
CA ASN A 151 -24.91 -11.23 16.70
C ASN A 151 -25.74 -12.10 15.72
N PRO A 152 -25.75 -13.43 15.91
CA PRO A 152 -26.41 -14.35 14.97
C PRO A 152 -27.94 -14.25 14.99
N ASN A 153 -28.51 -13.63 16.02
CA ASN A 153 -29.96 -13.57 16.24
C ASN A 153 -30.65 -12.49 15.39
N TYR A 154 -29.90 -11.57 14.80
CA TYR A 154 -30.49 -10.54 13.95
C TYR A 154 -30.91 -11.12 12.59
N LYS A 155 -32.21 -11.04 12.30
CA LYS A 155 -32.84 -11.52 11.04
C LYS A 155 -33.43 -10.39 10.19
N GLY A 156 -33.19 -9.13 10.54
CA GLY A 156 -33.75 -8.00 9.79
C GLY A 156 -32.99 -7.72 8.49
N ASN A 157 -33.64 -7.03 7.55
CA ASN A 157 -33.04 -6.64 6.27
C ASN A 157 -32.28 -5.31 6.32
N ASN A 158 -32.34 -4.58 7.45
CA ASN A 158 -31.68 -3.27 7.58
C ASN A 158 -30.23 -3.46 8.04
N ALA A 159 -29.31 -3.43 7.09
CA ALA A 159 -27.88 -3.62 7.34
C ALA A 159 -27.29 -2.58 8.31
N LYS A 160 -27.75 -1.32 8.26
CA LYS A 160 -27.28 -0.27 9.17
C LYS A 160 -27.67 -0.58 10.62
N LYS A 161 -28.93 -0.95 10.84
CA LYS A 161 -29.43 -1.40 12.16
C LYS A 161 -28.71 -2.67 12.63
N ALA A 162 -28.38 -3.58 11.73
CA ALA A 162 -27.59 -4.76 12.06
C ALA A 162 -26.21 -4.39 12.62
N CYS A 163 -25.52 -3.42 11.99
CA CYS A 163 -24.23 -2.92 12.46
C CYS A 163 -24.32 -2.31 13.85
N GLU A 164 -25.33 -1.48 14.11
CA GLU A 164 -25.57 -0.86 15.43
C GLU A 164 -25.77 -1.91 16.53
N LEU A 165 -26.56 -2.96 16.24
CA LEU A 165 -26.80 -4.05 17.18
C LEU A 165 -25.54 -4.90 17.42
N ILE A 166 -24.70 -5.10 16.40
CA ILE A 166 -23.42 -5.80 16.55
C ILE A 166 -22.49 -5.00 17.46
N LEU A 167 -22.34 -3.70 17.20
CA LEU A 167 -21.49 -2.81 18.02
C LEU A 167 -22.02 -2.69 19.46
N GLY A 168 -23.34 -2.56 19.62
CA GLY A 168 -24.00 -2.52 20.93
C GLY A 168 -23.79 -3.80 21.73
N LYS A 169 -23.83 -4.97 21.09
CA LYS A 169 -23.59 -6.26 21.77
C LYS A 169 -22.14 -6.42 22.27
N LEU A 170 -21.19 -5.74 21.63
CA LEU A 170 -19.80 -5.71 22.08
C LEU A 170 -19.57 -4.70 23.20
N ASN A 171 -20.59 -3.94 23.63
CA ASN A 171 -20.49 -2.80 24.53
C ASN A 171 -19.38 -1.82 24.10
N TYR A 172 -19.19 -1.69 22.78
CA TYR A 172 -18.10 -0.89 22.24
C TYR A 172 -18.60 0.51 21.94
N ASP A 173 -17.76 1.51 22.19
CA ASP A 173 -18.12 2.91 21.95
C ASP A 173 -18.34 3.16 20.45
N THR A 174 -19.59 3.42 20.10
CA THR A 174 -20.03 3.70 18.73
C THR A 174 -19.52 5.05 18.23
N SER A 175 -19.09 5.95 19.11
CA SER A 175 -18.54 7.27 18.75
C SER A 175 -17.23 7.19 17.96
N ARG A 176 -16.49 6.08 18.16
CA ARG A 176 -15.24 5.73 17.48
C ARG A 176 -15.47 5.34 16.01
N PHE A 177 -16.69 4.95 15.67
CA PHE A 177 -17.11 4.64 14.31
C PHE A 177 -17.76 5.85 13.67
N LYS A 178 -17.42 6.15 12.41
CA LYS A 178 -18.09 7.19 11.62
C LYS A 178 -19.03 6.58 10.61
N GLN A 179 -20.32 6.79 10.84
CA GLN A 179 -21.40 6.34 9.97
C GLN A 179 -21.56 7.31 8.81
N GLY A 180 -21.27 6.85 7.59
CA GLY A 180 -21.63 7.55 6.35
C GLY A 180 -23.00 7.11 5.83
N HIS A 181 -23.36 7.58 4.64
CA HIS A 181 -24.61 7.16 3.97
C HIS A 181 -24.59 5.66 3.60
N THR A 182 -23.48 5.19 3.02
CA THR A 182 -23.35 3.80 2.50
C THR A 182 -22.32 2.98 3.28
N PHE A 183 -21.34 3.64 3.89
CA PHE A 183 -20.17 3.01 4.49
C PHE A 183 -20.07 3.33 5.99
N ILE A 184 -19.59 2.37 6.76
CA ILE A 184 -19.10 2.57 8.12
C ILE A 184 -17.58 2.68 8.09
N HIS A 185 -17.03 3.69 8.75
CA HIS A 185 -15.60 4.00 8.79
C HIS A 185 -15.07 3.85 10.22
N TYR A 186 -13.89 3.25 10.37
CA TYR A 186 -13.30 2.94 11.68
C TYR A 186 -11.78 2.87 11.63
N ARG A 187 -11.14 2.93 12.80
CA ARG A 187 -9.68 2.98 12.93
C ARG A 187 -9.07 1.59 13.00
N SER A 188 -7.74 1.54 12.86
CA SER A 188 -6.98 0.29 12.93
C SER A 188 -7.20 -0.48 14.22
N ASP A 189 -7.29 0.19 15.36
CA ASP A 189 -7.51 -0.48 16.65
C ASP A 189 -8.92 -1.05 16.77
N ASP A 190 -9.91 -0.35 16.22
CA ASP A 190 -11.29 -0.82 16.17
C ASP A 190 -11.41 -2.06 15.27
N ASN A 191 -10.71 -2.06 14.12
CA ASN A 191 -10.62 -3.21 13.24
C ASN A 191 -9.99 -4.41 13.95
N LYS A 192 -8.84 -4.21 14.61
CA LYS A 192 -8.15 -5.28 15.37
C LYS A 192 -9.07 -5.87 16.44
N PHE A 193 -9.79 -5.03 17.17
CA PHE A 193 -10.75 -5.47 18.18
C PHE A 193 -11.89 -6.29 17.56
N LEU A 194 -12.52 -5.79 16.49
CA LEU A 194 -13.61 -6.48 15.81
C LEU A 194 -13.19 -7.85 15.26
N GLU A 195 -12.00 -7.93 14.65
CA GLU A 195 -11.44 -9.19 14.16
C GLU A 195 -11.15 -10.18 15.30
N ALA A 196 -10.61 -9.70 16.43
CA ALA A 196 -10.40 -10.53 17.60
C ALA A 196 -11.73 -11.10 18.15
N GLN A 197 -12.76 -10.26 18.29
CA GLN A 197 -14.09 -10.70 18.73
C GLN A 197 -14.72 -11.69 17.75
N ARG A 198 -14.55 -11.44 16.44
CA ARG A 198 -15.01 -12.35 15.39
C ARG A 198 -14.35 -13.73 15.53
N ASN A 199 -13.04 -13.78 15.70
CA ASN A 199 -12.29 -15.04 15.84
C ASN A 199 -12.73 -15.82 17.07
N VAL A 200 -12.86 -15.17 18.24
CA VAL A 200 -13.36 -15.82 19.47
C VAL A 200 -14.74 -16.45 19.27
N ASN A 201 -15.66 -15.78 18.56
CA ASN A 201 -16.99 -16.32 18.30
C ASN A 201 -16.95 -17.47 17.28
N ILE A 202 -16.09 -17.41 16.27
CA ILE A 202 -15.88 -18.50 15.30
C ILE A 202 -15.32 -19.72 16.02
N ASP A 203 -14.31 -19.57 16.87
CA ASP A 203 -13.70 -20.68 17.61
C ASP A 203 -14.71 -21.40 18.50
N ARG A 204 -15.61 -20.65 19.15
CA ARG A 204 -16.73 -21.22 19.93
C ARG A 204 -17.67 -22.05 19.06
N LEU A 205 -17.99 -21.58 17.85
CA LEU A 205 -18.85 -22.33 16.92
C LEU A 205 -18.14 -23.58 16.38
N ILE A 206 -16.88 -23.45 15.98
CA ILE A 206 -16.06 -24.57 15.52
C ILE A 206 -15.97 -25.64 16.60
N THR A 207 -15.76 -25.24 17.86
CA THR A 207 -15.72 -26.17 18.99
C THR A 207 -17.02 -26.97 19.13
N LYS A 208 -18.19 -26.32 18.97
CA LYS A 208 -19.48 -27.03 19.00
C LYS A 208 -19.61 -28.04 17.86
N VAL A 209 -19.22 -27.66 16.64
CA VAL A 209 -19.23 -28.53 15.47
C VAL A 209 -18.28 -29.72 15.67
N GLN A 210 -17.07 -29.48 16.16
CA GLN A 210 -16.08 -30.51 16.47
C GLN A 210 -16.61 -31.48 17.53
N ASN A 211 -17.22 -30.98 18.61
CA ASN A 211 -17.81 -31.81 19.66
C ASN A 211 -18.92 -32.71 19.12
N TYR A 212 -19.82 -32.16 18.29
CA TYR A 212 -20.85 -32.95 17.63
C TYR A 212 -20.25 -34.04 16.73
N ARG A 213 -19.23 -33.70 15.93
CA ARG A 213 -18.59 -34.66 15.03
C ARG A 213 -17.87 -35.78 15.79
N ARG A 214 -17.17 -35.45 16.87
CA ARG A 214 -16.53 -36.42 17.77
C ARG A 214 -17.55 -37.36 18.41
N MET A 215 -18.68 -36.82 18.88
CA MET A 215 -19.79 -37.63 19.42
C MET A 215 -20.33 -38.62 18.37
N VAL A 216 -20.57 -38.15 17.14
CA VAL A 216 -21.08 -39.02 16.06
C VAL A 216 -20.08 -40.15 15.74
N ASN A 217 -18.79 -39.84 15.69
CA ASN A 217 -17.75 -40.85 15.45
C ASN A 217 -17.67 -41.87 16.60
N ALA A 218 -17.73 -41.42 17.86
CA ALA A 218 -17.74 -42.31 19.03
C ALA A 218 -18.98 -43.23 19.03
N LYS A 219 -20.16 -42.70 18.70
CA LYS A 219 -21.40 -43.51 18.57
C LYS A 219 -21.30 -44.56 17.47
N ARG A 220 -20.68 -44.23 16.33
CA ARG A 220 -20.43 -45.20 15.24
C ARG A 220 -19.48 -46.31 15.69
N LEU A 221 -18.35 -45.95 16.31
CA LEU A 221 -17.40 -46.91 16.85
C LEU A 221 -18.06 -47.83 17.89
N LEU A 222 -18.85 -47.27 18.82
CA LEU A 222 -19.56 -48.06 19.83
C LEU A 222 -20.55 -49.05 19.19
N LYS A 223 -21.22 -48.67 18.09
CA LYS A 223 -22.12 -49.57 17.37
C LYS A 223 -21.36 -50.76 16.76
N GLU A 224 -20.20 -50.51 16.15
CA GLU A 224 -19.35 -51.59 15.60
C GLU A 224 -18.77 -52.47 16.72
N LEU A 225 -18.30 -51.88 17.82
CA LEU A 225 -17.82 -52.63 18.99
C LEU A 225 -18.92 -53.49 19.63
N LYS A 226 -20.18 -53.01 19.65
CA LYS A 226 -21.32 -53.81 20.16
C LYS A 226 -21.60 -55.03 19.28
N LYS A 227 -21.50 -54.89 17.95
CA LYS A 227 -21.61 -56.05 17.03
C LYS A 227 -20.48 -57.04 17.27
N PHE A 228 -19.25 -56.54 17.35
CA PHE A 228 -18.07 -57.36 17.63
C PHE A 228 -18.17 -58.07 18.98
N LYS A 229 -18.69 -57.41 20.03
CA LYS A 229 -18.86 -57.98 21.37
C LYS A 229 -19.73 -59.24 21.37
N VAL A 230 -20.79 -59.29 20.56
CA VAL A 230 -21.64 -60.49 20.46
C VAL A 230 -20.85 -61.66 19.89
N ILE A 231 -20.11 -61.42 18.81
CA ILE A 231 -19.24 -62.43 18.17
C ILE A 231 -18.13 -62.87 19.13
N PHE A 232 -17.48 -61.93 19.80
CA PHE A 232 -16.41 -62.17 20.76
C PHE A 232 -16.88 -62.99 21.96
N ASN A 233 -18.06 -62.67 22.52
CA ASN A 233 -18.64 -63.42 23.62
C ASN A 233 -19.03 -64.86 23.21
N ALA A 234 -19.50 -65.07 21.98
CA ALA A 234 -19.76 -66.41 21.45
C ALA A 234 -18.44 -67.21 21.32
N ALA A 235 -17.41 -66.61 20.73
CA ALA A 235 -16.09 -67.24 20.62
C ALA A 235 -15.46 -67.58 22.00
N LEU A 236 -15.67 -66.72 23.00
CA LEU A 236 -15.28 -66.98 24.39
C LEU A 236 -16.00 -68.19 25.00
N ALA A 237 -17.31 -68.33 24.77
CA ALA A 237 -18.10 -69.44 25.28
C ALA A 237 -17.75 -70.77 24.61
N ASP A 238 -17.45 -70.75 23.32
CA ASP A 238 -17.08 -71.93 22.53
C ASP A 238 -15.59 -72.29 22.66
N GLY A 239 -14.80 -71.56 23.48
CA GLY A 239 -13.37 -71.78 23.66
C GLY A 239 -12.51 -71.53 22.40
N SER A 240 -13.11 -70.96 21.36
CA SER A 240 -12.53 -70.73 20.03
C SER A 240 -12.12 -69.26 19.85
N LEU A 241 -11.52 -68.68 20.90
CA LEU A 241 -10.84 -67.41 20.77
C LEU A 241 -9.74 -67.55 19.71
N PRO A 242 -9.69 -66.67 18.69
CA PRO A 242 -8.53 -66.62 17.84
C PRO A 242 -7.32 -66.27 18.72
N VAL A 243 -6.36 -67.21 18.80
CA VAL A 243 -5.04 -66.94 19.35
C VAL A 243 -4.46 -65.80 18.51
N ILE A 244 -4.12 -64.70 19.17
CA ILE A 244 -3.40 -63.57 18.54
C ILE A 244 -2.00 -64.05 18.15
#